data_AF-A0A0C9YH31-F1
#
_entry.id   AF-A0A0C9YH31-F1
#
_cell.length_a   1.000
_cell.length_b   1.000
_cell.length_c   1.000
_cell.angle_alpha   90.00
_cell.angle_beta   90.00
_cell.angle_gamma   90.00
#
_symmetry.space_group_name_H-M   'P 1'
#
loop_
_entity.id
_entity.type
_entity.pdbx_description
1 polymer ?
#
loop_
_entity_poly.entity_id
_entity_poly.type
_entity_poly.pdbx_seq_one_letter_code
_entity_poly.pdbx_strand_id
1 'polypeptide(L)'
;MSTIPARLARSTRTSLDNAERRRRVLSLYRDWYRSAPEIVAIYSLPVSPAYVRHAIRQRFEKNRYVTDPKAIDVLVLKDRQDYQETMNCWKQIDHVMGILLEPQQRPPRTFLQKFYEGRDEEAIVPAASGV
;
A
#
# COMPACT_ATOMS: atom_id res chain seq x y z
N MET A 1 3.02 -25.45 24.84
CA MET A 1 1.79 -25.21 24.07
C MET A 1 2.18 -24.52 22.76
N SER A 2 1.97 -25.16 21.61
CA SER A 2 2.24 -24.55 20.29
C SER A 2 0.96 -23.86 19.81
N THR A 3 1.04 -22.58 19.45
CA THR A 3 -0.09 -21.80 18.92
C THR A 3 -0.09 -21.86 17.39
N ILE A 4 -1.27 -22.10 16.79
CA ILE A 4 -1.45 -22.17 15.34
C ILE A 4 -1.49 -20.74 14.77
N PRO A 5 -0.76 -20.42 13.69
CA PRO A 5 -0.73 -19.08 13.13
C PRO A 5 -2.06 -18.73 12.42
N ALA A 6 -2.38 -17.44 12.37
CA ALA A 6 -3.55 -16.94 11.67
C ALA A 6 -3.48 -17.20 10.15
N ARG A 7 -4.65 -17.22 9.49
CA ARG A 7 -4.75 -17.33 8.03
C ARG A 7 -3.88 -16.27 7.35
N LEU A 8 -3.13 -16.71 6.33
CA LEU A 8 -2.18 -15.91 5.52
C LEU A 8 -0.96 -15.36 6.27
N ALA A 9 -0.73 -15.76 7.53
CA ALA A 9 0.47 -15.41 8.26
C ALA A 9 1.73 -15.94 7.53
N ARG A 10 2.78 -15.14 7.52
CA ARG A 10 4.10 -15.53 7.00
C ARG A 10 5.17 -15.21 8.03
N SER A 11 6.18 -16.08 8.11
CA SER A 11 7.35 -15.81 8.93
C SER A 11 8.10 -14.59 8.39
N THR A 12 8.46 -13.68 9.30
CA THR A 12 9.29 -12.52 9.00
C THR A 12 10.69 -12.98 8.60
N ARG A 13 11.17 -12.52 7.45
CA ARG A 13 12.53 -12.81 6.98
C ARG A 13 13.07 -11.67 6.13
N THR A 14 14.37 -11.41 6.25
CA THR A 14 15.13 -10.50 5.40
C THR A 14 15.49 -11.19 4.08
N SER A 15 15.63 -10.42 3.01
CA SER A 15 16.00 -10.96 1.69
C SER A 15 17.51 -10.91 1.50
N LEU A 16 18.08 -11.96 0.91
CA LEU A 16 19.53 -12.08 0.71
C LEU A 16 20.01 -11.21 -0.45
N ASP A 17 19.25 -11.17 -1.54
CA ASP A 17 19.61 -10.47 -2.78
C ASP A 17 18.44 -9.68 -3.37
N ASN A 18 18.76 -8.71 -4.24
CA ASN A 18 17.79 -7.89 -4.97
C ASN A 18 16.87 -8.73 -5.85
N ALA A 19 17.35 -9.84 -6.43
CA ALA A 19 16.50 -10.74 -7.19
C ALA A 19 15.40 -11.36 -6.32
N GLU A 20 15.72 -11.73 -5.08
CA GLU A 20 14.75 -12.26 -4.12
C GLU A 20 13.71 -11.19 -3.72
N ARG A 21 14.16 -9.96 -3.40
CA ARG A 21 13.28 -8.83 -3.09
C ARG A 21 12.28 -8.59 -4.22
N ARG A 22 12.77 -8.53 -5.46
CA ARG A 22 11.93 -8.35 -6.66
C ARG A 22 10.88 -9.47 -6.78
N ARG A 23 11.26 -10.73 -6.59
CA ARG A 23 10.30 -11.85 -6.62
C ARG A 23 9.23 -11.73 -5.52
N ARG A 24 9.61 -11.30 -4.32
CA ARG A 24 8.69 -11.12 -3.19
C ARG A 24 7.70 -9.98 -3.42
N VAL A 25 8.18 -8.84 -3.93
CA VAL A 25 7.34 -7.69 -4.31
C VAL A 25 6.36 -8.09 -5.41
N LEU A 26 6.83 -8.77 -6.47
CA LEU A 26 5.96 -9.22 -7.56
C LEU A 26 4.94 -10.26 -7.11
N SER A 27 5.33 -11.19 -6.23
CA SER A 27 4.37 -12.14 -5.63
C SER A 27 3.31 -11.42 -4.82
N LEU A 28 3.70 -10.46 -3.98
CA LEU A 28 2.78 -9.67 -3.17
C LEU A 28 1.82 -8.85 -4.04
N TYR A 29 2.33 -8.21 -5.10
CA TYR A 29 1.50 -7.48 -6.06
C TYR A 29 0.47 -8.39 -6.74
N ARG A 30 0.87 -9.61 -7.12
CA ARG A 30 -0.05 -10.58 -7.73
C ARG A 30 -1.12 -11.05 -6.75
N ASP A 31 -0.76 -11.25 -5.48
CA ASP A 31 -1.71 -11.63 -4.43
C ASP A 31 -2.79 -10.55 -4.28
N TRP A 32 -2.38 -9.28 -4.15
CA TRP A 32 -3.28 -8.12 -4.11
C TRP A 32 -4.14 -7.97 -5.39
N TYR A 33 -3.55 -8.12 -6.57
CA TYR A 33 -4.27 -7.96 -7.82
C TYR A 33 -5.38 -9.02 -8.00
N ARG A 34 -5.13 -10.24 -7.53
CA ARG A 34 -6.07 -11.36 -7.57
C ARG A 34 -7.17 -11.24 -6.51
N SER A 35 -6.85 -10.73 -5.32
CA SER A 35 -7.82 -10.56 -4.24
C SER A 35 -8.78 -9.38 -4.45
N ALA A 36 -8.52 -8.48 -5.41
CA ALA A 36 -9.34 -7.29 -5.61
C ALA A 36 -10.87 -7.54 -5.72
N PRO A 37 -11.38 -8.54 -6.48
CA PRO A 37 -12.82 -8.84 -6.51
C PRO A 37 -13.34 -9.32 -5.16
N GLU A 38 -12.54 -10.10 -4.43
CA GLU A 38 -12.88 -10.64 -3.12
C GLU A 38 -12.93 -9.53 -2.07
N ILE A 39 -12.02 -8.55 -2.13
CA ILE A 39 -12.04 -7.36 -1.26
C ILE A 39 -13.33 -6.56 -1.48
N VAL A 40 -13.73 -6.34 -2.74
CA VAL A 40 -14.99 -5.61 -3.05
C VAL A 40 -16.19 -6.37 -2.48
N ALA A 41 -16.22 -7.69 -2.59
CA ALA A 41 -17.30 -8.52 -2.07
C ALA A 41 -17.35 -8.54 -0.53
N ILE A 42 -16.21 -8.80 0.13
CA ILE A 42 -16.10 -8.86 1.59
C ILE A 42 -16.55 -7.55 2.24
N TYR A 43 -16.13 -6.43 1.68
CA TYR A 43 -16.38 -5.10 2.25
C TYR A 43 -17.60 -4.39 1.64
N SER A 44 -18.30 -5.03 0.69
CA SER A 44 -19.44 -4.43 -0.03
C SER A 44 -19.13 -3.01 -0.55
N LEU A 45 -17.94 -2.84 -1.14
CA LEU A 45 -17.46 -1.51 -1.52
C LEU A 45 -18.25 -0.94 -2.69
N PRO A 46 -18.56 0.37 -2.70
CA PRO A 46 -19.24 1.05 -3.81
C PRO A 46 -18.27 1.37 -4.97
N VAL A 47 -17.30 0.48 -5.25
CA VAL A 47 -16.28 0.67 -6.30
C VAL A 47 -16.09 -0.61 -7.10
N SER A 48 -15.62 -0.47 -8.34
CA SER A 48 -15.32 -1.63 -9.18
C SER A 48 -14.00 -2.32 -8.74
N PRO A 49 -13.87 -3.65 -8.95
CA PRO A 49 -12.60 -4.34 -8.74
C PRO A 49 -11.45 -3.78 -9.59
N ALA A 50 -11.76 -3.17 -10.74
CA ALA A 50 -10.79 -2.48 -11.58
C ALA A 50 -10.22 -1.25 -10.89
N TYR A 51 -11.04 -0.47 -10.20
CA TYR A 51 -10.60 0.68 -9.40
C TYR A 51 -9.66 0.24 -8.27
N VAL A 52 -10.00 -0.83 -7.55
CA VAL A 52 -9.15 -1.39 -6.49
C VAL A 52 -7.78 -1.81 -7.04
N ARG A 53 -7.73 -2.49 -8.19
CA ARG A 53 -6.47 -2.87 -8.86
C ARG A 53 -5.64 -1.65 -9.25
N HIS A 54 -6.28 -0.58 -9.71
CA HIS A 54 -5.61 0.66 -10.05
C HIS A 54 -5.01 1.34 -8.81
N ALA A 55 -5.78 1.45 -7.72
CA ALA A 55 -5.29 2.01 -6.45
C ALA A 55 -4.10 1.21 -5.89
N ILE A 56 -4.19 -0.13 -5.90
CA ILE A 56 -3.07 -1.02 -5.53
C ILE A 56 -1.85 -0.70 -6.41
N ARG A 57 -2.01 -0.63 -7.73
CA ARG A 57 -0.90 -0.30 -8.64
C ARG A 57 -0.25 1.04 -8.30
N GLN A 58 -1.05 2.08 -8.02
CA GLN A 58 -0.52 3.39 -7.62
C GLN A 58 0.31 3.32 -6.33
N ARG A 59 -0.13 2.56 -5.33
CA ARG A 59 0.64 2.36 -4.08
C ARG A 59 1.99 1.68 -4.33
N PHE A 60 2.04 0.67 -5.20
CA PHE A 60 3.31 0.03 -5.57
C PHE A 60 4.23 0.98 -6.36
N GLU A 61 3.69 1.77 -7.29
CA GLU A 61 4.47 2.74 -8.07
C GLU A 61 5.01 3.88 -7.20
N LYS A 62 4.33 4.27 -6.11
CA LYS A 62 4.83 5.27 -5.15
C LYS A 62 6.19 4.88 -4.56
N ASN A 63 6.38 3.59 -4.30
CA ASN A 63 7.62 3.06 -3.71
C ASN A 63 8.64 2.62 -4.77
N ARG A 64 8.42 2.91 -6.06
CA ARG A 64 9.27 2.45 -7.17
C ARG A 64 10.72 2.91 -7.08
N TYR A 65 10.95 4.11 -6.55
CA TYR A 65 12.28 4.73 -6.48
C TYR A 65 13.02 4.42 -5.17
N VAL A 66 12.47 3.57 -4.30
CA VAL A 66 13.16 3.15 -3.07
C VAL A 66 14.31 2.22 -3.44
N THR A 67 15.53 2.63 -3.12
CA THR A 67 16.76 1.89 -3.43
C THR A 67 17.32 1.11 -2.24
N ASP A 68 17.07 1.57 -1.01
CA ASP A 68 17.59 0.91 0.19
C ASP A 68 16.99 -0.50 0.37
N PRO A 69 17.82 -1.56 0.35
CA PRO A 69 17.34 -2.93 0.51
C PRO A 69 16.60 -3.18 1.83
N LYS A 70 17.01 -2.54 2.93
CA LYS A 70 16.36 -2.72 4.23
C LYS A 70 14.98 -2.07 4.24
N ALA A 71 14.86 -0.86 3.71
CA ALA A 71 13.58 -0.21 3.51
C ALA A 71 12.62 -1.07 2.67
N ILE A 72 13.08 -1.68 1.58
CA ILE A 72 12.26 -2.57 0.74
C ILE A 72 11.72 -3.76 1.54
N ASP A 73 12.56 -4.43 2.33
CA ASP A 73 12.13 -5.59 3.13
C ASP A 73 11.09 -5.18 4.19
N VAL A 74 11.26 -4.01 4.82
CA VAL A 74 10.27 -3.46 5.76
C VAL A 74 8.95 -3.12 5.06
N LEU A 75 8.99 -2.52 3.88
CA LEU A 75 7.79 -2.20 3.10
C LEU A 75 7.03 -3.47 2.70
N VAL A 76 7.75 -4.50 2.23
CA VAL A 76 7.14 -5.80 1.89
C VAL A 76 6.50 -6.46 3.11
N LEU A 77 7.13 -6.36 4.29
CA LEU A 77 6.56 -6.88 5.53
C LEU A 77 5.28 -6.14 5.92
N LYS A 78 5.31 -4.80 5.89
CA LYS A 78 4.13 -3.97 6.20
C LYS A 78 2.97 -4.25 5.23
N ASP A 79 3.23 -4.31 3.93
CA ASP A 79 2.18 -4.64 2.95
C ASP A 79 1.63 -6.07 3.11
N ARG A 80 2.45 -7.01 3.58
CA ARG A 80 1.99 -8.38 3.88
C ARG A 80 1.06 -8.40 5.09
N GLN A 81 1.35 -7.62 6.12
CA GLN A 81 0.47 -7.44 7.27
C GLN A 81 -0.84 -6.75 6.85
N ASP A 82 -0.72 -5.69 6.04
CA ASP A 82 -1.86 -4.94 5.50
C ASP A 82 -2.80 -5.86 4.69
N TYR A 83 -2.23 -6.73 3.85
CA TYR A 83 -2.96 -7.75 3.08
C TYR A 83 -3.65 -8.76 3.99
N GLN A 84 -2.97 -9.23 5.04
CA GLN A 84 -3.54 -10.18 5.99
C GLN A 84 -4.73 -9.57 6.74
N GLU A 85 -4.61 -8.33 7.19
CA GLU A 85 -5.66 -7.59 7.87
C GLU A 85 -6.89 -7.37 6.98
N THR A 86 -6.67 -7.01 5.71
CA THR A 86 -7.76 -6.84 4.74
C THR A 86 -8.44 -8.16 4.42
N MET A 87 -7.68 -9.22 4.19
CA MET A 87 -8.21 -10.50 3.72
C MET A 87 -8.88 -11.32 4.82
N ASN A 88 -8.53 -11.09 6.08
CA ASN A 88 -9.14 -11.71 7.25
C ASN A 88 -10.25 -10.86 7.89
N CYS A 89 -10.67 -9.76 7.23
CA CYS A 89 -11.70 -8.86 7.72
C CYS A 89 -11.38 -8.23 9.09
N TRP A 90 -10.11 -7.96 9.38
CA TRP A 90 -9.71 -7.26 10.61
C TRP A 90 -9.88 -5.74 10.48
N LYS A 91 -9.81 -5.23 9.25
CA LYS A 91 -10.15 -3.84 8.91
C LYS A 91 -11.65 -3.66 8.78
N GLN A 92 -12.10 -2.42 8.99
CA GLN A 92 -13.44 -1.96 8.61
C GLN A 92 -13.43 -1.28 7.23
N ILE A 93 -14.63 -1.03 6.68
CA ILE A 93 -14.84 -0.41 5.36
C ILE A 93 -14.11 0.93 5.26
N ASP A 94 -14.16 1.77 6.30
CA ASP A 94 -13.52 3.08 6.32
C ASP A 94 -11.99 3.01 6.21
N HIS A 95 -11.37 1.98 6.79
CA HIS A 95 -9.93 1.76 6.64
C HIS A 95 -9.58 1.39 5.20
N VAL A 96 -10.42 0.59 4.54
CA VAL A 96 -10.19 0.20 3.14
C VAL A 96 -10.41 1.41 2.22
N MET A 97 -11.49 2.16 2.40
CA MET A 97 -11.78 3.33 1.57
C MET A 97 -10.80 4.48 1.82
N GLY A 98 -10.49 4.76 3.09
CA GLY A 98 -9.69 5.92 3.51
C GLY A 98 -8.18 5.70 3.55
N ILE A 99 -7.68 4.46 3.62
CA ILE A 99 -6.22 4.19 3.65
C ILE A 99 -5.78 3.46 2.39
N LEU A 100 -6.50 2.40 1.99
CA LEU A 100 -6.11 1.58 0.83
C LEU A 100 -6.50 2.25 -0.51
N LEU A 101 -7.69 2.82 -0.59
CA LEU A 101 -8.27 3.35 -1.82
C LEU A 101 -8.23 4.87 -1.95
N GLU A 102 -7.65 5.56 -0.96
CA GLU A 102 -7.53 7.01 -0.96
C GLU A 102 -6.75 7.48 -2.20
N PRO A 103 -7.29 8.45 -2.96
CA PRO A 103 -6.57 9.03 -4.09
C PRO A 103 -5.38 9.83 -3.57
N GLN A 104 -4.18 9.24 -3.68
CA GLN A 104 -2.95 9.81 -3.14
C GLN A 104 -2.39 10.99 -3.95
N GLN A 105 -2.99 11.32 -5.09
CA GLN A 105 -2.57 12.46 -5.92
C GLN A 105 -3.50 13.65 -5.66
N ARG A 106 -2.95 14.70 -5.06
CA ARG A 106 -3.63 16.00 -5.01
C ARG A 106 -3.78 16.53 -6.44
N PRO A 107 -4.91 17.14 -6.80
CA PRO A 107 -5.06 17.77 -8.12
C PRO A 107 -3.93 18.79 -8.33
N PRO A 108 -3.34 18.86 -9.54
CA PRO A 108 -2.31 19.85 -9.82
C PRO A 108 -2.91 21.25 -9.68
N ARG A 109 -2.37 22.04 -8.76
CA ARG A 109 -2.77 23.45 -8.55
C ARG A 109 -1.72 24.37 -9.15
N THR A 110 -2.17 25.46 -9.77
CA THR A 110 -1.28 26.52 -10.25
C THR A 110 -0.66 27.27 -9.06
N PHE A 111 0.44 27.98 -9.31
CA PHE A 111 1.06 28.84 -8.29
C PHE A 111 0.06 29.84 -7.71
N LEU A 112 -0.69 30.54 -8.57
CA LEU A 112 -1.67 31.55 -8.15
C LEU A 112 -2.78 30.95 -7.28
N GLN A 113 -3.25 29.74 -7.61
CA GLN A 113 -4.25 29.04 -6.81
C GLN A 113 -3.71 28.69 -5.41
N LYS A 114 -2.48 28.18 -5.32
CA LYS A 114 -1.83 27.88 -4.03
C LYS A 114 -1.63 29.15 -3.20
N PHE A 115 -1.20 30.23 -3.85
CA PHE A 115 -0.98 31.53 -3.23
C PHE A 115 -2.27 32.09 -2.61
N TYR A 116 -3.40 32.05 -3.33
CA TYR A 116 -4.69 32.51 -2.78
C TYR A 116 -5.26 31.61 -1.69
N GLU A 117 -4.94 30.31 -1.69
CA GLU A 117 -5.37 29.37 -0.64
C GLU A 117 -4.57 29.55 0.66
N GLY A 118 -3.41 30.24 0.64
CA GLY A 118 -2.61 30.54 1.83
C GLY A 118 -2.03 29.31 2.53
N ARG A 119 -1.90 28.18 1.82
CA ARG A 119 -1.51 26.85 2.35
C ARG A 119 -0.16 26.34 1.85
N ASP A 120 0.80 27.21 1.61
CA ASP A 120 2.12 26.80 1.12
C ASP A 120 2.89 25.92 2.13
N GLU A 121 2.60 26.04 3.42
CA GLU A 121 3.20 25.20 4.48
C GLU A 121 2.77 23.71 4.39
N GLU A 122 1.53 23.43 3.94
CA GLU A 122 0.99 22.07 3.78
C GLU A 122 1.51 21.37 2.49
N ALA A 123 2.23 22.09 1.63
CA ALA A 123 2.80 21.58 0.39
C ALA A 123 4.21 21.00 0.56
N ILE A 124 4.87 21.27 1.70
CA ILE A 124 6.13 20.65 2.06
C ILE A 124 5.80 19.25 2.57
N VAL A 125 5.63 18.30 1.65
CA VAL A 125 5.85 16.89 2.01
C VAL A 125 7.30 16.86 2.49
N PRO A 126 7.61 16.48 3.75
CA PRO A 126 8.99 16.36 4.14
C PRO A 126 9.64 15.44 3.11
N ALA A 127 10.61 15.96 2.37
CA ALA A 127 11.48 15.11 1.59
C ALA A 127 11.91 14.04 2.59
N ALA A 128 11.70 12.77 2.27
CA ALA A 128 12.26 11.69 3.07
C ALA A 128 13.77 11.89 3.03
N SER A 129 14.27 12.72 3.93
CA SER A 129 15.67 12.92 4.23
C SER A 129 16.08 11.62 4.87
N GLY A 130 16.50 10.69 4.01
CA GLY A 130 17.27 9.54 4.42
C GLY A 130 18.55 10.07 5.04
N VAL A 131 18.50 10.29 6.35
CA VAL A 131 19.61 10.08 7.27
C VAL A 131 19.32 8.77 7.96
#